data_AF-A0A2N7TVB8-F1
#
_entry.id   AF-A0A2N7TVB8-F1
#
_cell.length_a   1.000
_cell.length_b   1.000
_cell.length_c   1.000
_cell.angle_alpha   90.00
_cell.angle_beta   90.00
_cell.angle_gamma   90.00
#
_symmetry.space_group_name_H-M   'P 1'
#
loop_
_entity.id
_entity.type
_entity.pdbx_description
1 polymer ?
#
loop_
_entity_poly.entity_id
_entity_poly.type
_entity_poly.pdbx_seq_one_letter_code
_entity_poly.pdbx_strand_id
1 'polypeptide(L)'
;MRPWWLLPCLLVLAGCQISPAVLPSAEPRPAAECRWDADGTEADEWVRRALTALENDGFVVRHTELTLGLVNAERTRTVPGYGGFDERDRLGLFGGYGVGGGRGGVSSGVMIGFGGGGGRIMHDATRLERVSVVADDSWVRVSRDIQVIDWRGEIRESRSASDARFCTQLRNAMTTARAGEDS
;
A
#
# COMPACT_ATOMS: atom_id res chain seq x y z
N MET A 1 -50.46 -34.01 8.63
CA MET A 1 -49.95 -32.83 7.90
C MET A 1 -48.50 -33.13 7.53
N ARG A 2 -48.19 -33.21 6.23
CA ARG A 2 -46.98 -33.86 5.69
C ARG A 2 -45.74 -32.96 5.89
N PRO A 3 -44.66 -33.41 6.55
CA PRO A 3 -43.44 -32.62 6.80
C PRO A 3 -42.55 -32.39 5.56
N TRP A 4 -43.08 -32.66 4.37
CA TRP A 4 -42.36 -32.62 3.09
C TRP A 4 -41.86 -31.20 2.71
N TRP A 5 -42.44 -30.15 3.29
CA TRP A 5 -42.11 -28.76 2.97
C TRP A 5 -40.90 -28.19 3.74
N LEU A 6 -40.35 -28.93 4.71
CA LEU A 6 -39.19 -28.46 5.51
C LEU A 6 -37.82 -28.78 4.86
N LEU A 7 -37.78 -29.75 3.94
CA LEU A 7 -36.56 -30.14 3.21
C LEU A 7 -35.98 -29.08 2.26
N PRO A 8 -36.76 -28.31 1.47
CA PRO A 8 -36.18 -27.29 0.59
C PRO A 8 -35.60 -26.09 1.34
N CYS A 9 -36.10 -25.75 2.54
CA CYS A 9 -35.56 -24.65 3.35
C CYS A 9 -34.14 -24.93 3.87
N LEU A 10 -33.79 -26.18 4.16
CA LEU A 10 -32.44 -26.55 4.63
C LEU A 10 -31.38 -26.44 3.52
N LEU A 11 -31.77 -26.60 2.25
CA LEU A 11 -30.84 -26.49 1.11
C LEU A 11 -30.46 -25.04 0.79
N VAL A 12 -31.30 -24.06 1.12
CA VAL A 12 -31.01 -22.63 0.89
C VAL A 12 -29.98 -22.09 1.90
N LEU A 13 -29.88 -22.68 3.10
CA LEU A 13 -28.93 -22.25 4.14
C LEU A 13 -27.50 -22.78 3.94
N ALA A 14 -27.28 -23.76 3.06
CA ALA A 14 -25.95 -24.33 2.79
C ALA A 14 -25.08 -23.47 1.86
N GLY A 15 -25.64 -22.41 1.24
CA GLY A 15 -24.94 -21.56 0.27
C GLY A 15 -23.97 -20.53 0.87
N CYS A 16 -24.00 -20.29 2.18
CA CYS A 16 -23.16 -19.25 2.82
C CYS A 16 -21.76 -19.70 3.25
N GLN A 17 -21.36 -20.95 2.98
CA GLN A 17 -20.05 -21.49 3.34
C GLN A 17 -19.12 -21.71 2.13
N ILE A 18 -19.25 -20.90 1.08
CA ILE A 18 -18.21 -20.82 0.05
C ILE A 18 -17.07 -19.97 0.61
N SER A 19 -16.15 -20.60 1.33
CA SER A 19 -14.85 -20.01 1.61
C SER A 19 -14.10 -19.88 0.28
N PRO A 20 -13.54 -18.71 -0.05
CA PRO A 20 -12.72 -18.57 -1.24
C PRO A 20 -11.51 -19.50 -1.11
N ALA A 21 -11.29 -20.35 -2.12
CA ALA A 21 -10.19 -21.32 -2.15
C ALA A 21 -8.79 -20.65 -2.14
N VAL A 22 -8.74 -19.34 -2.38
CA VAL A 22 -7.53 -18.54 -2.39
C VAL A 22 -7.81 -17.23 -1.66
N LEU A 23 -7.00 -16.93 -0.65
CA LEU A 23 -7.03 -15.62 0.00
C LEU A 23 -6.57 -14.56 -1.01
N PRO A 24 -7.19 -13.36 -1.04
CA PRO A 24 -6.71 -12.26 -1.87
C PRO A 24 -5.25 -11.96 -1.50
N SER A 25 -4.34 -12.22 -2.43
CA SER A 25 -2.92 -11.93 -2.28
C SER A 25 -2.59 -10.62 -3.00
N ALA A 26 -1.72 -9.81 -2.42
CA ALA A 26 -1.21 -8.62 -3.09
C ALA A 26 -0.55 -8.99 -4.42
N GLU A 27 -0.90 -8.27 -5.48
CA GLU A 27 -0.33 -8.41 -6.81
C GLU A 27 0.53 -7.17 -7.12
N PRO A 28 1.80 -7.35 -7.52
CA PRO A 28 2.59 -8.59 -7.52
C PRO A 28 2.84 -9.17 -6.12
N ARG A 29 3.07 -10.49 -6.06
CA ARG A 29 3.37 -11.20 -4.81
C ARG A 29 4.57 -10.56 -4.10
N PRO A 30 4.50 -10.29 -2.79
CA PRO A 30 5.64 -9.77 -2.04
C PRO A 30 6.87 -10.68 -2.16
N ALA A 31 8.03 -10.07 -2.30
CA ALA A 31 9.30 -10.78 -2.37
C ALA A 31 9.61 -11.47 -1.02
N ALA A 32 10.34 -12.59 -1.06
CA ALA A 32 10.67 -13.34 0.16
C ALA A 32 11.55 -12.53 1.11
N GLU A 33 12.39 -11.66 0.55
CA GLU A 33 13.29 -10.75 1.25
C GLU A 33 12.55 -9.69 2.07
N CYS A 34 11.26 -9.48 1.82
CA CYS A 34 10.41 -8.60 2.62
C CYS A 34 9.97 -9.22 3.95
N ARG A 35 10.43 -10.44 4.26
CA ARG A 35 10.30 -11.06 5.57
C ARG A 35 11.64 -11.65 6.00
N TRP A 36 12.05 -11.38 7.22
CA TRP A 36 13.23 -11.98 7.83
C TRP A 36 13.00 -12.30 9.31
N ASP A 37 13.88 -13.10 9.88
CA ASP A 37 13.88 -13.43 11.32
C ASP A 37 14.40 -12.24 12.13
N ALA A 38 13.86 -12.03 13.33
CA ALA A 38 14.29 -10.93 14.19
C ALA A 38 15.65 -11.18 14.87
N ASP A 39 16.21 -12.39 14.76
CA ASP A 39 17.53 -12.79 15.28
C ASP A 39 17.71 -12.44 16.77
N GLY A 40 16.63 -12.53 17.56
CA GLY A 40 16.61 -12.21 18.99
C GLY A 40 16.65 -10.71 19.33
N THR A 41 16.44 -9.84 18.35
CA THR A 41 16.24 -8.40 18.56
C THR A 41 14.78 -8.14 18.95
N GLU A 42 14.56 -7.40 20.04
CA GLU A 42 13.22 -7.00 20.53
C GLU A 42 12.46 -6.17 19.47
N ALA A 43 11.14 -6.35 19.39
CA ALA A 43 10.30 -5.63 18.43
C ALA A 43 10.45 -4.09 18.52
N ASP A 44 10.55 -3.56 19.74
CA ASP A 44 10.74 -2.12 19.98
C ASP A 44 12.05 -1.58 19.39
N GLU A 45 13.11 -2.38 19.42
CA GLU A 45 14.40 -1.99 18.83
C GLU A 45 14.28 -1.96 17.30
N TRP A 46 13.60 -2.95 16.71
CA TRP A 46 13.32 -2.96 15.28
C TRP A 46 12.48 -1.77 14.83
N VAL A 47 11.49 -1.35 15.63
CA VAL A 47 10.68 -0.15 15.35
C VAL A 47 11.56 1.10 15.32
N ARG A 48 12.46 1.28 16.29
CA ARG A 48 13.38 2.43 16.30
C ARG A 48 14.31 2.44 15.10
N ARG A 49 14.91 1.30 14.76
CA ARG A 49 15.74 1.15 13.56
C ARG A 49 14.95 1.43 12.28
N ALA A 50 13.69 0.99 12.20
CA ALA A 50 12.80 1.26 11.07
C ALA A 50 12.49 2.75 10.94
N LEU A 51 12.20 3.43 12.05
CA LEU A 51 11.97 4.87 12.08
C LEU A 51 13.16 5.63 11.48
N THR A 52 14.36 5.40 12.02
CA THR A 52 15.60 6.04 11.55
C THR A 52 15.87 5.73 10.08
N ALA A 53 15.71 4.47 9.65
CA ALA A 53 15.95 4.08 8.27
C ALA A 53 14.96 4.72 7.28
N LEU A 54 13.67 4.81 7.65
CA LEU A 54 12.64 5.38 6.80
C LEU A 54 12.77 6.91 6.68
N GLU A 55 13.07 7.59 7.78
CA GLU A 55 13.30 9.04 7.78
C GLU A 55 14.54 9.41 6.95
N ASN A 56 15.61 8.63 7.06
CA ASN A 56 16.82 8.82 6.25
C ASN A 56 16.58 8.59 4.74
N ASP A 57 15.64 7.72 4.35
CA ASP A 57 15.24 7.54 2.94
C ASP A 57 14.18 8.58 2.48
N GLY A 58 13.88 9.57 3.32
CA GLY A 58 12.98 10.68 3.02
C GLY A 58 11.50 10.28 3.04
N PHE A 59 11.14 9.23 3.78
CA PHE A 59 9.74 8.97 4.13
C PHE A 59 9.33 9.81 5.34
N VAL A 60 8.06 10.23 5.33
CA VAL A 60 7.41 10.88 6.45
C VAL A 60 6.63 9.83 7.22
N VAL A 61 7.01 9.62 8.48
CA VAL A 61 6.34 8.65 9.37
C VAL A 61 4.96 9.19 9.72
N ARG A 62 3.93 8.38 9.52
CA ARG A 62 2.52 8.75 9.73
C ARG A 62 1.93 8.15 10.99
N HIS A 63 2.32 6.93 11.31
CA HIS A 63 1.80 6.23 12.47
C HIS A 63 2.82 5.23 12.97
N THR A 64 3.01 5.18 14.28
CA THR A 64 3.87 4.23 14.97
C THR A 64 3.08 3.66 16.14
N GLU A 65 3.06 2.33 16.26
CA GLU A 65 2.41 1.62 17.36
C GLU A 65 3.37 0.56 17.91
N LEU A 66 3.96 0.84 19.07
CA LEU A 66 4.99 0.00 19.68
C LEU A 66 4.42 -1.35 20.12
N THR A 67 3.19 -1.39 20.61
CA THR A 67 2.55 -2.63 21.07
C THR A 67 2.39 -3.68 19.97
N LEU A 68 2.26 -3.21 18.71
CA LEU A 68 2.13 -4.06 17.52
C LEU A 68 3.45 -4.14 16.72
N GLY A 69 4.50 -3.46 17.19
CA GLY A 69 5.75 -3.29 16.45
C GLY A 69 5.57 -2.65 15.06
N LEU A 70 4.60 -1.76 14.91
CA LEU A 70 4.15 -1.24 13.61
C LEU A 70 4.70 0.16 13.35
N VAL A 71 5.25 0.37 12.16
CA VAL A 71 5.62 1.69 11.62
C VAL A 71 5.01 1.85 10.23
N ASN A 72 4.21 2.89 10.05
CA ASN A 72 3.69 3.31 8.76
C ASN A 72 4.33 4.64 8.36
N ALA A 73 4.91 4.67 7.16
CA ALA A 73 5.52 5.86 6.59
C ALA A 73 5.09 6.05 5.13
N GLU A 74 5.12 7.29 4.66
CA GLU A 74 4.75 7.62 3.29
C GLU A 74 5.70 8.64 2.67
N ARG A 75 5.83 8.56 1.34
CA ARG A 75 6.63 9.48 0.55
C ARG A 75 5.87 9.87 -0.70
N THR A 76 5.76 11.17 -0.91
CA THR A 76 5.04 11.75 -2.03
C THR A 76 6.03 12.37 -3.02
N ARG A 77 5.86 12.08 -4.32
CA ARG A 77 6.69 12.62 -5.39
C ARG A 77 5.83 13.07 -6.57
N THR A 78 6.13 14.23 -7.14
CA THR A 78 5.49 14.69 -8.38
C THR A 78 6.00 13.88 -9.58
N VAL A 79 5.09 13.45 -10.43
CA VAL A 79 5.35 12.76 -11.70
C VAL A 79 5.02 13.75 -12.83
N PRO A 80 6.03 14.48 -13.34
CA PRO A 80 5.79 15.51 -14.35
C PRO A 80 5.30 14.90 -15.67
N GLY A 81 4.35 15.56 -16.32
CA GLY A 81 3.91 15.20 -17.68
C GLY A 81 3.04 13.94 -17.79
N TYR A 82 2.53 13.41 -16.66
CA TYR A 82 1.68 12.21 -16.66
C TYR A 82 0.36 12.40 -17.44
N GLY A 83 -0.14 13.64 -17.54
CA GLY A 83 -1.34 13.96 -18.31
C GLY A 83 -1.29 13.64 -19.80
N GLY A 84 -0.09 13.55 -20.41
CA GLY A 84 0.05 13.22 -21.83
C GLY A 84 -0.28 11.77 -22.21
N PHE A 85 -0.36 10.87 -21.21
CA PHE A 85 -0.74 9.47 -21.43
C PHE A 85 -2.26 9.26 -21.47
N ASP A 86 -3.05 10.08 -20.77
CA ASP A 86 -4.51 9.94 -20.66
C ASP A 86 -5.25 10.35 -21.96
N GLU A 87 -4.66 11.22 -22.78
CA GLU A 87 -5.24 11.61 -24.07
C GLU A 87 -5.11 10.53 -25.14
N ARG A 88 -4.11 9.64 -25.03
CA ARG A 88 -3.86 8.61 -26.06
C ARG A 88 -4.79 7.39 -25.92
N ASP A 89 -5.17 7.02 -24.70
CA ASP A 89 -6.09 5.90 -24.44
C ASP A 89 -7.57 6.28 -24.57
N ARG A 90 -7.92 7.58 -24.49
CA ARG A 90 -9.31 8.05 -24.72
C ARG A 90 -9.70 8.20 -26.19
N LEU A 91 -8.76 8.03 -27.13
CA LEU A 91 -9.04 7.98 -28.57
C LEU A 91 -9.40 6.57 -29.07
N GLY A 92 -9.75 5.66 -28.16
CA GLY A 92 -10.39 4.38 -28.47
C GLY A 92 -11.79 4.56 -29.05
N LEU A 93 -11.89 4.30 -30.35
CA LEU A 93 -13.00 4.48 -31.29
C LEU A 93 -14.31 3.69 -30.99
N PHE A 94 -14.67 3.36 -29.75
CA PHE A 94 -15.94 2.67 -29.48
C PHE A 94 -16.61 3.12 -28.18
N GLY A 95 -17.76 3.79 -28.34
CA GLY A 95 -18.67 4.15 -27.26
C GLY A 95 -19.31 2.92 -26.61
N GLY A 96 -19.52 3.00 -25.30
CA GLY A 96 -20.24 2.01 -24.53
C GLY A 96 -20.45 2.50 -23.11
N TYR A 97 -21.71 2.68 -22.74
CA TYR A 97 -22.17 3.13 -21.43
C TYR A 97 -21.58 2.28 -20.29
N GLY A 98 -20.69 2.87 -19.48
CA GLY A 98 -20.21 2.31 -18.23
C GLY A 98 -21.12 2.73 -17.07
N VAL A 99 -22.12 1.92 -16.78
CA VAL A 99 -22.94 1.99 -15.57
C VAL A 99 -22.16 1.37 -14.40
N GLY A 100 -22.05 2.10 -13.29
CA GLY A 100 -21.94 1.51 -11.94
C GLY A 100 -20.52 1.28 -11.40
N GLY A 101 -20.22 1.93 -10.28
CA GLY A 101 -19.02 1.64 -9.50
C GLY A 101 -18.65 2.66 -8.42
N GLY A 102 -19.60 3.45 -7.92
CA GLY A 102 -19.35 4.35 -6.78
C GLY A 102 -19.27 3.56 -5.48
N ARG A 103 -18.04 3.20 -5.06
CA ARG A 103 -17.73 2.84 -3.67
C ARG A 103 -16.21 2.81 -3.46
N GLY A 104 -15.70 3.73 -2.65
CA GLY A 104 -14.36 3.56 -2.08
C GLY A 104 -13.68 4.86 -1.70
N GLY A 105 -13.65 5.16 -0.39
CA GLY A 105 -12.58 5.95 0.22
C GLY A 105 -12.87 7.44 0.41
N VAL A 106 -13.54 7.78 1.50
CA VAL A 106 -13.31 9.05 2.18
C VAL A 106 -11.90 9.02 2.78
N SER A 107 -10.88 9.44 2.03
CA SER A 107 -9.61 9.85 2.63
C SER A 107 -9.72 11.33 2.99
N SER A 108 -10.10 11.59 4.23
CA SER A 108 -9.87 12.89 4.88
C SER A 108 -8.36 13.09 5.02
N GLY A 109 -7.74 13.58 3.96
CA GLY A 109 -6.35 13.99 3.92
C GLY A 109 -6.27 15.26 3.11
N VAL A 110 -5.87 16.36 3.74
CA VAL A 110 -5.68 17.66 3.09
C VAL A 110 -4.65 17.48 1.96
N MET A 111 -5.11 17.48 0.71
CA MET A 111 -4.22 17.58 -0.46
C MET A 111 -3.67 19.00 -0.50
N ILE A 112 -2.53 19.23 0.13
CA ILE A 112 -1.78 20.47 0.00
C ILE A 112 -1.21 20.50 -1.42
N GLY A 113 -1.95 21.16 -2.32
CA GLY A 113 -1.49 21.47 -3.66
C GLY A 113 -0.28 22.40 -3.60
N PHE A 114 0.92 21.84 -3.72
CA PHE A 114 2.13 22.60 -4.00
C PHE A 114 2.21 22.85 -5.51
N GLY A 115 1.71 24.00 -5.95
CA GLY A 115 1.74 24.44 -7.34
C GLY A 115 1.54 25.95 -7.45
N GLY A 116 2.48 26.74 -6.93
CA GLY A 116 2.54 28.17 -7.15
C GLY A 116 3.21 28.49 -8.50
N GLY A 117 2.61 29.39 -9.28
CA GLY A 117 3.23 30.00 -10.47
C GLY A 117 2.47 29.72 -11.75
N GLY A 118 1.84 30.76 -12.31
CA GLY A 118 1.03 30.68 -13.51
C GLY A 118 1.80 30.24 -14.76
N GLY A 119 1.15 29.41 -15.57
CA GLY A 119 1.58 29.07 -16.93
C GLY A 119 1.43 27.58 -17.23
N ARG A 120 0.40 27.19 -17.98
CA ARG A 120 0.34 26.09 -18.96
C ARG A 120 0.91 24.68 -18.64
N ILE A 121 1.22 24.31 -17.39
CA ILE A 121 1.91 23.04 -17.01
C ILE A 121 1.03 22.16 -16.07
N MET A 122 -0.30 22.12 -16.27
CA MET A 122 -1.27 21.77 -15.22
C MET A 122 -1.82 20.32 -15.22
N HIS A 123 -0.99 19.31 -15.52
CA HIS A 123 -1.42 17.89 -15.48
C HIS A 123 -0.39 16.94 -14.87
N ASP A 124 0.24 17.35 -13.77
CA ASP A 124 1.18 16.47 -13.06
C ASP A 124 0.42 15.48 -12.18
N ALA A 125 0.87 14.21 -12.19
CA ALA A 125 0.36 13.20 -11.27
C ALA A 125 1.21 13.17 -10.00
N THR A 126 0.63 12.71 -8.92
CA THR A 126 1.29 12.51 -7.64
C THR A 126 1.52 11.02 -7.43
N ARG A 127 2.77 10.61 -7.25
CA ARG A 127 3.12 9.27 -6.80
C ARG A 127 3.18 9.26 -5.28
N LEU A 128 2.26 8.53 -4.67
CA LEU A 128 2.23 8.23 -3.24
C LEU A 128 2.82 6.84 -3.00
N GLU A 129 3.92 6.78 -2.27
CA GLU A 129 4.55 5.54 -1.83
C GLU A 129 4.26 5.35 -0.34
N ARG A 130 3.59 4.26 0.03
CA ARG A 130 3.36 3.90 1.44
C ARG A 130 4.16 2.68 1.80
N VAL A 131 4.77 2.70 2.98
CA VAL A 131 5.54 1.58 3.54
C VAL A 131 4.99 1.28 4.93
N SER A 132 4.80 0.00 5.20
CA SER A 132 4.44 -0.52 6.50
C SER A 132 5.50 -1.54 6.92
N VAL A 133 6.06 -1.37 8.10
CA VAL A 133 6.98 -2.30 8.74
C VAL A 133 6.31 -2.83 9.98
N VAL A 134 6.25 -4.15 10.11
CA VAL A 134 5.74 -4.84 11.30
C VAL A 134 6.87 -5.69 11.85
N ALA A 135 7.24 -5.43 13.09
CA ALA A 135 8.23 -6.19 13.83
C ALA A 135 7.56 -6.95 14.97
N ASP A 136 7.93 -8.21 15.10
CA ASP A 136 7.63 -9.10 16.21
C ASP A 136 8.97 -9.61 16.75
N ASP A 137 9.01 -10.15 17.96
CA ASP A 137 10.25 -10.66 18.57
C ASP A 137 10.84 -11.85 17.79
N SER A 138 10.05 -12.47 16.91
CA SER A 138 10.49 -13.59 16.07
C SER A 138 10.70 -13.23 14.59
N TRP A 139 10.02 -12.22 14.06
CA TRP A 139 10.13 -11.88 12.64
C TRP A 139 9.87 -10.41 12.36
N VAL A 140 10.39 -9.93 11.24
CA VAL A 140 10.07 -8.62 10.69
C VAL A 140 9.48 -8.80 9.30
N ARG A 141 8.42 -8.04 8.98
CA ARG A 141 7.78 -8.00 7.67
C ARG A 141 7.64 -6.58 7.19
N VAL A 142 7.90 -6.39 5.90
CA VAL A 142 7.72 -5.13 5.21
C VAL A 142 6.70 -5.30 4.09
N SER A 143 5.81 -4.31 3.97
CA SER A 143 4.96 -4.16 2.80
C SER A 143 5.09 -2.74 2.26
N ARG A 144 5.15 -2.62 0.93
CA ARG A 144 5.18 -1.35 0.23
C ARG A 144 4.12 -1.32 -0.85
N ASP A 145 3.41 -0.21 -0.91
CA ASP A 145 2.39 0.07 -1.93
C ASP A 145 2.72 1.37 -2.64
N ILE A 146 2.52 1.39 -3.96
CA ILE A 146 2.67 2.60 -4.77
C ILE A 146 1.33 2.90 -5.43
N GLN A 147 0.91 4.16 -5.29
CA GLN A 147 -0.25 4.71 -5.98
C GLN A 147 0.17 5.91 -6.82
N VAL A 148 -0.37 5.99 -8.04
CA VAL A 148 -0.24 7.18 -8.89
C VAL A 148 -1.61 7.81 -9.00
N ILE A 149 -1.73 9.04 -8.50
CA ILE A 149 -2.96 9.82 -8.44
C ILE A 149 -2.82 10.95 -9.44
N ASP A 150 -3.74 11.09 -10.38
CA ASP A 150 -3.66 12.17 -11.37
C ASP A 150 -3.99 13.55 -10.77
N TRP A 151 -3.87 14.59 -11.60
CA TRP A 151 -4.21 15.97 -11.23
C TRP A 151 -5.70 16.17 -10.86
N ARG A 152 -6.58 15.22 -11.19
CA ARG A 152 -8.01 15.23 -10.86
C ARG A 152 -8.31 14.48 -9.55
N GLY A 153 -7.31 13.85 -8.95
CA GLY A 153 -7.45 13.02 -7.75
C GLY A 153 -7.89 11.58 -8.04
N GLU A 154 -7.90 11.14 -9.31
CA GLU A 154 -8.23 9.76 -9.67
C GLU A 154 -7.00 8.87 -9.53
N ILE A 155 -7.17 7.69 -8.91
CA ILE A 155 -6.11 6.68 -8.82
C ILE A 155 -5.97 6.02 -10.20
N ARG A 156 -4.81 6.19 -10.82
CA ARG A 156 -4.47 5.64 -12.15
C ARG A 156 -3.72 4.32 -12.07
N GLU A 157 -2.87 4.19 -11.05
CA GLU A 157 -2.12 2.97 -10.78
C GLU A 157 -2.17 2.71 -9.27
N SER A 158 -2.39 1.45 -8.91
CA SER A 158 -2.22 0.97 -7.54
C SER A 158 -1.62 -0.43 -7.62
N ARG A 159 -0.43 -0.61 -7.06
CA ARG A 159 0.25 -1.91 -7.06
C ARG A 159 1.05 -2.12 -5.78
N SER A 160 1.25 -3.38 -5.42
CA SER A 160 2.28 -3.70 -4.45
C SER A 160 3.66 -3.47 -5.07
N ALA A 161 4.54 -2.82 -4.32
CA ALA A 161 5.95 -2.62 -4.69
C ALA A 161 6.87 -3.17 -3.59
N SER A 162 6.45 -4.29 -3.01
CA SER A 162 7.22 -5.08 -2.03
C SER A 162 8.24 -5.95 -2.77
N ASP A 163 9.18 -5.31 -3.46
CA ASP A 163 10.21 -5.97 -4.27
C ASP A 163 11.48 -6.30 -3.47
N ALA A 164 12.24 -7.30 -3.93
CA ALA A 164 13.43 -7.81 -3.24
C ALA A 164 14.50 -6.73 -3.03
N ARG A 165 14.67 -5.84 -4.02
CA ARG A 165 15.67 -4.76 -3.97
C ARG A 165 15.32 -3.77 -2.86
N PHE A 166 14.08 -3.31 -2.81
CA PHE A 166 13.61 -2.39 -1.77
C PHE A 166 13.77 -3.02 -0.37
N CYS A 167 13.29 -4.25 -0.20
CA CYS A 167 13.30 -4.91 1.11
C CYS A 167 14.73 -5.21 1.60
N THR A 168 15.64 -5.61 0.71
CA THR A 168 17.06 -5.80 1.06
C THR A 168 17.72 -4.48 1.45
N GLN A 169 17.47 -3.39 0.71
CA GLN A 169 18.02 -2.07 1.03
C GLN A 169 17.51 -1.56 2.37
N LEU A 170 16.21 -1.68 2.63
CA LEU A 170 15.62 -1.27 3.90
C LEU A 170 16.15 -2.10 5.06
N ARG A 171 16.25 -3.43 4.91
CA ARG A 171 16.84 -4.30 5.93
C ARG A 171 18.27 -3.87 6.26
N ASN A 172 19.10 -3.63 5.25
CA ASN A 172 20.47 -3.17 5.45
C ASN A 172 20.51 -1.81 6.18
N ALA A 173 19.68 -0.85 5.76
CA ALA A 173 19.59 0.45 6.42
C ALA A 173 19.18 0.32 7.90
N MET A 174 18.21 -0.54 8.21
CA MET A 174 17.79 -0.82 9.58
C MET A 174 18.91 -1.47 10.40
N THR A 175 19.67 -2.41 9.81
CA THR A 175 20.82 -3.01 10.51
C THR A 175 21.94 -2.01 10.76
N THR A 176 22.18 -1.05 9.86
CA THR A 176 23.19 -0.01 10.02
C THR A 176 22.75 1.06 11.03
N ALA A 177 21.45 1.39 11.09
CA ALA A 177 20.92 2.37 12.04
C ALA A 177 21.28 2.01 13.50
N ARG A 178 21.26 0.71 13.84
CA ARG A 178 21.73 0.20 15.14
C ARG A 178 23.17 0.64 15.46
N ALA A 179 24.07 0.50 14.49
CA ALA A 179 25.50 0.76 14.71
C ALA A 179 25.81 2.25 14.95
N GLY A 180 24.92 3.16 14.52
CA GLY A 180 25.06 4.60 14.71
C GLY A 180 24.67 5.09 16.10
N GLU A 181 23.90 4.31 16.88
CA GLU A 181 23.51 4.65 18.26
C GLU A 181 24.59 4.26 19.30
N ASP A 182 25.53 3.37 18.92
CA ASP A 182 26.61 2.87 19.78
C ASP A 182 27.95 3.65 19.61
N SER A 183 27.98 4.77 18.86
CA SER A 183 29.20 5.56 18.56
C SER A 183 29.22 6.95 19.20
#